data_AF-A0A397UHK6-F1
#
_entry.id   AF-A0A397UHK6-F1
#
_cell.length_a   1.000
_cell.length_b   1.000
_cell.length_c   1.000
_cell.angle_alpha   90.00
_cell.angle_beta   90.00
_cell.angle_gamma   90.00
#
_symmetry.space_group_name_H-M   'P 1'
#
loop_
_entity.id
_entity.type
_entity.pdbx_description
1 polymer ?
#
loop_
_entity_poly.entity_id
_entity_poly.type
_entity_poly.pdbx_seq_one_letter_code
_entity_poly.pdbx_strand_id
1 'polypeptide(L)'
;MDDCIKTFQLRTFTYENVIEWIPFDRLSGIVEIGKGGFGSVYKATWLDGIRNVDGYSNYKRTRETSSIVALKTLASSKENNNNFLKEFRSLLKCKLNHCKLAIYGVTRNPETKESFMVFQYVNGGSLYK
;
A
#
# COMPACT_ATOMS: atom_id res chain seq x y z
N MET A 1 -10.75 -10.01 -5.55
CA MET A 1 -9.93 -8.90 -5.02
C MET A 1 -10.79 -8.00 -4.16
N ASP A 2 -11.91 -7.52 -4.70
CA ASP A 2 -12.90 -6.68 -4.03
C ASP A 2 -13.39 -7.22 -2.68
N ASP A 3 -13.72 -8.51 -2.58
CA ASP A 3 -14.23 -9.10 -1.34
C ASP A 3 -13.24 -9.00 -0.17
N CYS A 4 -11.95 -9.15 -0.45
CA CYS A 4 -10.91 -9.02 0.56
C CYS A 4 -10.72 -7.55 0.97
N ILE A 5 -10.69 -6.62 0.02
CA ILE A 5 -10.61 -5.19 0.33
C ILE A 5 -11.80 -4.78 1.21
N LYS A 6 -13.02 -5.19 0.84
CA LYS A 6 -14.24 -4.95 1.64
C LYS A 6 -14.13 -5.53 3.05
N THR A 7 -13.67 -6.77 3.18
CA THR A 7 -13.49 -7.43 4.48
C THR A 7 -12.53 -6.66 5.40
N PHE A 8 -11.47 -6.07 4.85
CA PHE A 8 -10.53 -5.28 5.63
C PHE A 8 -11.01 -3.87 5.91
N GLN A 9 -11.68 -3.21 4.97
CA GLN A 9 -12.32 -1.92 5.20
C GLN A 9 -13.35 -1.99 6.34
N LEU A 10 -14.08 -3.10 6.46
CA LEU A 10 -15.00 -3.37 7.59
C LEU A 10 -14.28 -3.55 8.94
N ARG A 11 -12.99 -3.91 8.95
CA ARG A 11 -12.17 -4.11 10.16
C ARG A 11 -11.39 -2.86 10.57
N THR A 12 -11.31 -1.85 9.70
CA THR A 12 -10.62 -0.59 9.98
C THR A 12 -11.61 0.47 10.43
N PHE A 13 -11.51 0.92 11.69
CA PHE A 13 -12.44 1.89 12.26
C PHE A 13 -12.03 3.35 12.04
N THR A 14 -10.78 3.63 11.63
CA THR A 14 -10.27 5.00 11.45
C THR A 14 -10.02 5.33 9.98
N TYR A 15 -10.37 6.57 9.59
CA TYR A 15 -10.31 7.07 8.21
C TYR A 15 -8.91 6.93 7.57
N GLU A 16 -7.86 7.14 8.35
CA GLU A 16 -6.44 7.08 7.95
C GLU A 16 -5.94 5.65 7.71
N ASN A 17 -6.62 4.65 8.29
CA ASN A 17 -6.19 3.25 8.21
C ASN A 17 -6.89 2.45 7.12
N VAL A 18 -7.83 3.06 6.40
CA VAL A 18 -8.58 2.43 5.32
C VAL A 18 -7.62 2.04 4.19
N ILE A 19 -7.64 0.77 3.81
CA ILE A 19 -6.89 0.28 2.65
C ILE A 19 -7.66 0.67 1.37
N GLU A 20 -7.01 1.44 0.51
CA GLU A 20 -7.57 1.95 -0.74
C GLU A 20 -7.26 1.07 -1.96
N TRP A 21 -8.18 1.03 -2.91
CA TRP A 21 -7.85 0.67 -4.28
C TRP A 21 -7.31 1.93 -4.98
N ILE A 22 -6.03 1.91 -5.35
CA ILE A 22 -5.33 3.05 -5.95
C ILE A 22 -5.24 2.79 -7.46
N PRO A 23 -5.93 3.59 -8.30
CA PRO A 23 -5.77 3.48 -9.74
C PRO A 23 -4.30 3.70 -10.14
N PHE A 24 -3.78 2.82 -10.99
CA PHE A 24 -2.34 2.80 -11.29
C PHE A 24 -1.85 4.07 -12.00
N ASP A 25 -2.73 4.72 -12.77
CA ASP A 25 -2.51 6.01 -13.43
C ASP A 25 -2.41 7.21 -12.46
N ARG A 26 -2.78 7.02 -11.18
CA ARG A 26 -2.54 8.01 -10.10
C ARG A 26 -1.15 7.88 -9.48
N LEU A 27 -0.33 6.95 -9.96
CA LEU A 27 1.07 6.78 -9.55
C LEU A 27 1.98 7.23 -10.69
N SER A 28 2.87 8.17 -10.38
CA SER A 28 3.81 8.75 -11.36
C SER A 28 5.25 8.60 -10.88
N GLY A 29 6.20 8.66 -11.82
CA GLY A 29 7.63 8.56 -11.52
C GLY A 29 8.00 7.25 -10.83
N ILE A 30 7.43 6.12 -11.29
CA ILE A 30 7.67 4.80 -10.71
C ILE A 30 9.10 4.36 -11.05
N VAL A 31 9.95 4.20 -10.03
CA VAL A 31 11.37 3.83 -10.18
C VAL A 31 11.68 2.65 -9.25
N GLU A 32 12.31 1.59 -9.77
CA GLU A 32 12.77 0.47 -8.94
C GLU A 32 13.92 0.93 -8.03
N ILE A 33 13.79 0.68 -6.72
CA ILE A 33 14.78 1.08 -5.71
C ILE A 33 15.40 -0.12 -4.97
N GLY A 34 14.92 -1.33 -5.24
CA GLY A 34 15.50 -2.54 -4.68
C GLY A 34 14.78 -3.80 -5.17
N LYS A 35 15.51 -4.90 -5.29
CA LYS A 35 14.99 -6.20 -5.71
C LYS A 35 15.64 -7.30 -4.89
N GLY A 36 14.83 -8.24 -4.41
CA GLY A 36 15.31 -9.39 -3.65
C GLY A 36 14.41 -10.61 -3.79
N GLY A 37 14.68 -11.65 -3.02
CA GLY A 37 13.92 -12.91 -3.04
C GLY A 37 12.44 -12.78 -2.64
N PHE A 38 12.05 -11.63 -2.05
CA PHE A 38 10.69 -11.32 -1.62
C PHE A 38 9.98 -10.26 -2.50
N GLY A 39 10.47 -10.06 -3.72
CA GLY A 39 9.92 -9.11 -4.69
C GLY A 39 10.79 -7.87 -4.95
N SER A 40 10.31 -7.02 -5.84
CA SER A 40 10.84 -5.69 -6.13
C SER A 40 10.11 -4.62 -5.33
N VAL A 41 10.84 -3.55 -5.00
CA VAL A 41 10.35 -2.35 -4.33
C VAL A 41 10.61 -1.16 -5.25
N TYR A 42 9.60 -0.32 -5.41
CA TYR A 42 9.63 0.88 -6.22
C TYR A 42 9.31 2.10 -5.37
N LYS A 43 9.84 3.24 -5.77
CA LYS A 43 9.41 4.56 -5.31
C LYS A 43 8.46 5.15 -6.35
N ALA A 44 7.38 5.78 -5.90
CA ALA A 44 6.45 6.49 -6.77
C ALA A 44 5.88 7.73 -6.08
N THR A 45 5.34 8.65 -6.88
CA THR A 45 4.54 9.78 -6.40
C THR A 45 3.06 9.46 -6.60
N TRP A 46 2.31 9.39 -5.51
CA TRP A 46 0.87 9.24 -5.52
C TRP A 46 0.19 10.60 -5.62
N LEU A 47 -0.48 10.84 -6.74
CA LEU A 47 -1.06 12.13 -7.10
C LEU A 47 -2.32 12.50 -6.31
N ASP A 48 -2.96 11.53 -5.65
CA ASP A 48 -4.07 11.83 -4.75
C ASP A 48 -3.61 12.08 -3.31
N GLY A 49 -2.38 11.70 -2.97
CA GLY A 49 -1.84 11.82 -1.63
C GLY A 49 -2.49 10.93 -0.56
N ILE A 50 -1.91 10.96 0.63
CA ILE A 50 -2.33 10.16 1.79
C ILE A 50 -3.49 10.84 2.52
N ARG A 51 -4.44 10.04 3.01
CA ARG A 51 -5.54 10.50 3.87
C ARG A 51 -5.02 10.89 5.24
N ASN A 52 -5.51 12.01 5.76
CA ASN A 52 -5.16 12.50 7.08
C ASN A 52 -6.43 12.99 7.80
N VAL A 53 -6.37 13.12 9.12
CA VAL A 53 -7.42 13.75 9.92
C VAL A 53 -6.81 14.93 10.66
N ASP A 54 -7.37 16.11 10.42
CA ASP A 54 -6.94 17.34 11.07
C ASP A 54 -7.86 17.69 12.26
N GLY A 55 -7.24 18.13 13.36
CA GLY A 55 -7.91 18.71 14.54
C GLY A 55 -8.18 17.77 15.72
N TYR A 56 -7.88 18.27 16.94
CA TYR A 56 -8.20 17.63 18.23
C TYR A 56 -9.68 17.77 18.65
N SER A 57 -10.45 18.68 18.05
CA SER A 57 -11.83 19.01 18.47
C SER A 57 -12.91 18.79 17.41
N ASN A 58 -12.57 18.81 16.12
CA ASN A 58 -13.50 18.62 15.01
C ASN A 58 -12.81 17.79 13.93
N TYR A 59 -12.88 16.45 14.03
CA TYR A 59 -12.24 15.50 13.11
C TYR A 59 -12.52 15.83 11.63
N LYS A 60 -11.65 16.61 10.99
CA LYS A 60 -11.81 17.00 9.59
C LYS A 60 -11.01 16.03 8.74
N ARG A 61 -11.71 15.28 7.90
CA ARG A 61 -11.09 14.40 6.91
C ARG A 61 -10.39 15.26 5.86
N THR A 62 -9.09 15.07 5.69
CA THR A 62 -8.25 15.78 4.73
C THR A 62 -7.41 14.79 3.94
N ARG A 63 -6.77 15.29 2.88
CA ARG A 63 -5.87 14.51 2.05
C ARG A 63 -4.72 15.38 1.58
N GLU A 64 -3.52 14.83 1.55
CA GLU A 64 -2.36 15.51 0.95
C GLU A 64 -2.60 15.72 -0.55
N THR A 65 -1.96 16.74 -1.13
CA THR A 65 -2.05 17.00 -2.59
C THR A 65 -1.27 15.99 -3.41
N SER A 66 -0.21 15.42 -2.84
CA SER A 66 0.59 14.34 -3.42
C SER A 66 1.51 13.78 -2.35
N SER A 67 1.83 12.49 -2.42
CA SER A 67 2.73 11.87 -1.44
C SER A 67 3.71 10.92 -2.10
N ILE A 68 4.92 10.84 -1.59
CA ILE A 68 5.88 9.80 -2.01
C ILE A 68 5.51 8.50 -1.30
N VAL A 69 5.39 7.42 -2.08
CA VAL A 69 5.00 6.09 -1.59
C VAL A 69 5.98 5.02 -2.05
N ALA A 70 6.04 3.93 -1.30
CA ALA A 70 6.74 2.72 -1.70
C ALA A 70 5.74 1.73 -2.29
N LEU A 71 6.06 1.15 -3.45
CA LEU A 71 5.31 0.06 -4.06
C LEU A 71 6.10 -1.22 -3.88
N LYS A 72 5.54 -2.25 -3.27
CA LYS A 72 6.15 -3.59 -3.24
C LYS A 72 5.36 -4.51 -4.13
N THR A 73 6.04 -5.20 -5.05
CA THR A 73 5.41 -6.28 -5.83
C THR A 73 4.99 -7.39 -4.89
N LEU A 74 3.77 -7.85 -5.06
CA LEU A 74 3.37 -9.12 -4.48
C LEU A 74 3.73 -10.23 -5.44
N ALA A 75 4.00 -11.43 -4.93
CA ALA A 75 4.23 -12.58 -5.78
C ALA A 75 2.94 -12.89 -6.57
N SER A 76 2.80 -12.30 -7.76
CA SER A 76 1.78 -12.68 -8.71
C SER A 76 2.27 -13.95 -9.40
N SER A 77 1.90 -15.12 -8.87
CA SER A 77 1.81 -16.23 -9.82
C SER A 77 0.69 -15.83 -10.78
N LYS A 78 1.00 -15.77 -12.08
CA LYS A 78 0.08 -15.42 -13.16
C LYS A 78 -1.23 -16.23 -13.15
N GLU A 79 -1.36 -17.22 -12.27
CA GLU A 79 -2.46 -18.18 -12.22
C GLU A 79 -3.14 -18.36 -10.84
N ASN A 80 -2.65 -17.78 -9.73
CA ASN A 80 -3.23 -18.11 -8.41
C ASN A 80 -3.44 -16.90 -7.49
N ASN A 81 -4.64 -16.32 -7.56
CA ASN A 81 -5.16 -15.30 -6.64
C ASN A 81 -4.96 -15.67 -5.15
N ASN A 82 -4.86 -16.96 -4.82
CA ASN A 82 -4.67 -17.43 -3.45
C ASN A 82 -3.33 -17.01 -2.84
N ASN A 83 -2.24 -16.95 -3.62
CA ASN A 83 -0.92 -16.57 -3.10
C ASN A 83 -0.88 -15.08 -2.75
N PHE A 84 -1.39 -14.22 -3.65
CA PHE A 84 -1.61 -12.80 -3.38
C PHE A 84 -2.43 -12.59 -2.11
N LEU A 85 -3.56 -13.29 -1.97
CA LEU A 85 -4.45 -13.14 -0.82
C LEU A 85 -3.80 -13.62 0.48
N LYS A 86 -2.99 -14.67 0.42
CA LYS A 86 -2.25 -15.18 1.58
C LYS A 86 -1.20 -14.19 2.06
N GLU A 87 -0.38 -13.67 1.14
CA GLU A 87 0.64 -12.65 1.46
C GLU A 87 -0.01 -11.36 1.97
N PHE A 88 -1.10 -10.92 1.33
CA PHE A 88 -1.85 -9.74 1.74
C PHE A 88 -2.46 -9.87 3.13
N ARG A 89 -3.09 -11.00 3.44
CA ARG A 89 -3.61 -11.28 4.79
C ARG A 89 -2.49 -11.37 5.82
N SER A 90 -1.35 -11.94 5.47
CA SER A 90 -0.18 -12.04 6.36
C SER A 90 0.38 -10.65 6.73
N LEU A 91 0.55 -9.77 5.73
CA LEU A 91 1.05 -8.41 5.95
C LEU A 91 0.08 -7.56 6.77
N LEU A 92 -1.23 -7.68 6.52
CA LEU A 92 -2.25 -7.00 7.31
C LEU A 92 -2.32 -7.54 8.75
N LYS A 93 -2.11 -8.84 8.96
CA LYS A 93 -1.96 -9.40 10.31
C LYS A 93 -0.73 -8.83 11.03
N CYS A 94 0.40 -8.58 10.34
CA CYS A 94 1.53 -7.87 10.96
C CYS A 94 1.18 -6.43 11.36
N LYS A 95 0.45 -5.70 10.51
CA LYS A 95 -0.01 -4.32 10.83
C LYS A 95 -0.78 -4.28 12.15
N LEU A 96 -1.67 -5.25 12.39
CA LEU A 96 -2.42 -5.37 13.64
C LEU A 96 -1.53 -5.74 14.84
N ASN A 97 -0.39 -6.39 14.59
CA ASN A 97 0.54 -6.90 15.60
C ASN A 97 1.84 -6.07 15.72
N HIS A 98 1.76 -4.73 15.66
CA HIS A 98 2.85 -3.78 15.97
C HIS A 98 3.84 -3.40 14.84
N CYS A 99 3.61 -3.77 13.57
CA CYS A 99 4.36 -3.21 12.43
C CYS A 99 4.04 -1.70 12.26
N LYS A 100 5.02 -0.80 12.46
CA LYS A 100 4.84 0.68 12.34
C LYS A 100 4.66 1.20 10.90
N LEU A 101 4.88 0.36 9.88
CA LEU A 101 4.82 0.78 8.48
C LEU A 101 3.35 0.94 8.05
N ALA A 102 2.97 2.14 7.62
CA ALA A 102 1.62 2.36 7.12
C ALA A 102 1.41 1.69 5.75
N ILE A 103 0.30 0.97 5.63
CA ILE A 103 -0.21 0.40 4.37
C ILE A 103 -1.36 1.30 3.94
N TYR A 104 -1.25 1.90 2.76
CA TYR A 104 -2.26 2.81 2.23
C TYR A 104 -3.22 2.11 1.29
N GLY A 105 -2.75 1.12 0.52
CA GLY A 105 -3.59 0.55 -0.51
C GLY A 105 -2.95 -0.56 -1.32
N VAL A 106 -3.69 -0.93 -2.36
CA VAL A 106 -3.26 -1.85 -3.41
C VAL A 106 -3.51 -1.20 -4.77
N THR A 107 -2.65 -1.51 -5.72
CA THR A 107 -2.79 -1.09 -7.11
C THR A 107 -2.44 -2.25 -8.04
N ARG A 108 -2.90 -2.18 -9.29
CA ARG A 108 -2.58 -3.17 -10.31
C ARG A 108 -2.23 -2.49 -11.61
N ASN A 109 -1.05 -2.79 -12.14
CA ASN A 109 -0.64 -2.31 -13.45
C ASN A 109 -1.55 -2.95 -14.52
N PRO A 110 -2.28 -2.15 -15.33
CA PRO A 110 -3.18 -2.69 -16.35
C PRO A 110 -2.44 -3.39 -17.49
N GLU A 111 -1.17 -3.04 -17.76
CA GLU A 111 -0.33 -3.59 -18.82
C GLU A 111 0.32 -4.90 -18.38
N THR A 112 1.11 -4.88 -17.30
CA THR A 112 1.86 -6.06 -16.83
C THR A 112 1.00 -7.03 -16.03
N LYS A 113 -0.19 -6.58 -15.60
CA LYS A 113 -1.10 -7.29 -14.66
C LYS A 113 -0.53 -7.50 -13.27
N GLU A 114 0.65 -6.97 -12.98
CA GLU A 114 1.31 -7.05 -11.68
C GLU A 114 0.53 -6.26 -10.63
N SER A 115 0.47 -6.81 -9.42
CA SER A 115 -0.21 -6.19 -8.29
C SER A 115 0.82 -5.72 -7.26
N PHE A 116 0.61 -4.51 -6.77
CA PHE A 116 1.50 -3.87 -5.81
C PHE A 116 0.72 -3.52 -4.55
N MET A 117 1.39 -3.61 -3.41
CA MET A 117 0.96 -2.92 -2.20
C MET A 117 1.63 -1.56 -2.12
N VAL A 118 0.88 -0.58 -1.66
CA VAL A 118 1.31 0.80 -1.48
C VAL A 118 1.54 1.07 -0.01
N PHE A 119 2.76 1.43 0.35
CA PHE A 119 3.22 1.68 1.71
C PHE A 119 3.74 3.10 1.89
N GLN A 120 3.87 3.50 3.15
CA GLN A 120 4.71 4.61 3.56
C GLN A 120 6.12 4.46 3.00
N TYR A 121 6.60 5.49 2.31
CA TYR A 121 7.99 5.58 1.94
C TYR A 121 8.81 6.09 3.13
N VAL A 122 9.84 5.36 3.53
CA VAL A 122 10.75 5.74 4.63
C VAL A 122 12.13 5.97 4.03
N ASN A 123 12.68 7.18 4.21
CA ASN A 123 14.01 7.58 3.72
C ASN A 123 15.19 6.92 4.49
N GLY A 124 14.95 5.82 5.21
CA GLY A 124 15.93 5.15 6.06
C GLY A 124 16.66 4.05 5.30
N GLY A 125 17.98 4.21 5.13
CA GLY A 125 18.86 3.26 4.46
C GLY A 125 18.72 1.82 4.98
N SER A 126 19.07 0.89 4.09
CA SER A 126 19.27 -0.54 4.31
C SER A 126 19.31 -1.01 5.78
N LEU A 127 18.44 -1.96 6.11
CA LEU A 127 18.39 -2.73 7.38
C LEU A 127 19.61 -3.67 7.58
N TYR A 128 20.79 -3.28 7.09
CA TYR A 128 22.05 -3.91 7.41
C TYR A 128 22.80 -2.98 8.38
N LYS A 129 22.70 -3.29 9.67
CA LYS A 129 23.69 -2.89 10.67
C LYS A 129 24.21 -4.16 11.32
#